data_AF-A0A3A4JVU3-F1
#
_entry.id   AF-A0A3A4JVU3-F1
#
_cell.length_a   1.000
_cell.length_b   1.000
_cell.length_c   1.000
_cell.angle_alpha   90.00
_cell.angle_beta   90.00
_cell.angle_gamma   90.00
#
_symmetry.space_group_name_H-M   'P 1'
#
loop_
_entity.id
_entity.type
_entity.pdbx_description
1 polymer ?
#
loop_
_entity_poly.entity_id
_entity_poly.type
_entity_poly.pdbx_seq_one_letter_code
_entity_poly.pdbx_strand_id
1 'polypeptide(L)'
;MPNCGSARRRRDRARTFATSNSPKSATTRIRGCGDLIALRIFFGSPVIPGGPFAALAGERRGIVPRSTGPVPVAEGEFLTVTTEVHLLGPLRITVDGVEADLTGQKLRGILAVLALRAGQPVRRDELIEELRLSRTSDSSNSLHAHIARLRRWLRARSADPGILTSVGSSYRLDLDRHAVDAHLFEDRVEHALEISDDEPRRASTLLTEALALWRGDALADLDGGPFVTDRAAQLRRLRATAREVLTSLWVEAHQDRRVIVYARRFLDDDPLNERLWESLIVALRRSNRPAQAYRAFREADELYRAELGIPLASSVREALSGPLSPPLAAGL
;
A
#
# COMPACT_ATOMS: atom_id res chain seq x y z
N MET A 1 79.97 29.73 -30.02
CA MET A 1 79.14 30.90 -30.42
C MET A 1 79.42 31.15 -31.89
N PRO A 2 78.41 31.12 -32.78
CA PRO A 2 77.11 31.75 -32.64
C PRO A 2 75.96 30.77 -32.34
N ASN A 3 74.76 31.33 -32.26
CA ASN A 3 73.61 30.93 -31.46
C ASN A 3 72.41 30.57 -32.36
N CYS A 4 71.39 30.00 -31.71
CA CYS A 4 69.97 29.94 -32.09
C CYS A 4 69.51 28.86 -33.09
N GLY A 5 68.44 28.17 -32.71
CA GLY A 5 67.52 27.56 -33.69
C GLY A 5 66.74 26.36 -33.18
N SER A 6 65.63 26.61 -32.49
CA SER A 6 64.73 25.64 -31.86
C SER A 6 63.87 24.78 -32.81
N ALA A 7 63.37 23.66 -32.24
CA ALA A 7 62.01 23.11 -32.38
C ALA A 7 61.65 22.14 -33.54
N ARG A 8 61.43 20.88 -33.12
CA ARG A 8 60.35 19.91 -33.46
C ARG A 8 59.53 20.09 -34.76
N ARG A 9 59.46 19.03 -35.57
CA ARG A 9 58.29 18.12 -35.84
C ARG A 9 58.39 17.45 -37.23
N ARG A 10 57.69 16.31 -37.34
CA ARG A 10 57.26 15.52 -38.55
C ARG A 10 58.26 14.46 -39.01
N ARG A 11 57.92 13.17 -38.88
CA ARG A 11 56.96 12.32 -39.66
C ARG A 11 57.55 11.90 -41.00
N ASP A 12 57.83 10.60 -41.14
CA ASP A 12 57.38 9.67 -42.19
C ASP A 12 58.41 8.55 -42.36
N ARG A 13 58.08 7.29 -42.03
CA ARG A 13 57.24 6.30 -42.73
C ARG A 13 57.95 5.66 -43.94
N ALA A 14 58.20 4.35 -43.81
CA ALA A 14 58.35 3.28 -44.83
C ALA A 14 59.44 2.31 -44.31
N ARG A 15 59.33 0.98 -44.21
CA ARG A 15 58.46 -0.09 -44.75
C ARG A 15 58.68 -1.32 -43.82
N THR A 16 57.66 -2.01 -43.28
CA THR A 16 57.06 -3.29 -43.77
C THR A 16 58.09 -4.29 -44.32
N PHE A 17 58.22 -5.56 -43.86
CA PHE A 17 57.19 -6.59 -43.64
C PHE A 17 57.68 -7.74 -42.71
N ALA A 18 56.73 -8.28 -41.93
CA ALA A 18 56.50 -9.63 -41.37
C ALA A 18 57.66 -10.63 -41.07
N THR A 19 57.62 -11.24 -39.86
CA THR A 19 57.10 -12.62 -39.65
C THR A 19 56.74 -12.90 -38.19
N SER A 20 55.54 -13.46 -38.02
CA SER A 20 54.87 -14.24 -36.96
C SER A 20 55.44 -14.45 -35.53
N ASN A 21 54.48 -14.34 -34.60
CA ASN A 21 54.21 -15.17 -33.41
C ASN A 21 54.99 -14.98 -32.10
N SER A 22 54.30 -14.37 -31.15
CA SER A 22 54.40 -14.62 -29.70
C SER A 22 53.08 -15.28 -29.23
N PRO A 23 53.10 -16.10 -28.17
CA PRO A 23 52.62 -15.54 -26.90
C PRO A 23 53.42 -16.02 -25.67
N LYS A 24 53.61 -15.10 -24.72
CA LYS A 24 54.05 -15.39 -23.34
C LYS A 24 52.83 -15.35 -22.42
N SER A 25 52.70 -16.43 -21.63
CA SER A 25 52.27 -16.48 -20.21
C SER A 25 51.06 -15.63 -19.75
N ALA A 26 50.03 -16.29 -19.22
CA ALA A 26 49.92 -16.50 -17.77
C ALA A 26 48.60 -17.22 -17.42
N THR A 27 48.76 -18.23 -16.57
CA THR A 27 47.76 -19.14 -16.03
C THR A 27 46.82 -18.44 -15.06
N THR A 28 45.51 -18.56 -15.25
CA THR A 28 44.50 -18.72 -14.18
C THR A 28 43.21 -19.20 -14.84
N ARG A 29 42.85 -20.47 -14.61
CA ARG A 29 41.53 -21.02 -14.94
C ARG A 29 41.13 -21.97 -13.83
N ILE A 30 40.44 -21.44 -12.84
CA ILE A 30 39.61 -22.26 -11.95
C ILE A 30 38.23 -22.29 -12.62
N ARG A 31 37.86 -23.50 -13.07
CA ARG A 31 36.50 -23.86 -13.48
C ARG A 31 35.73 -24.28 -12.24
N GLY A 32 34.47 -23.86 -12.15
CA GLY A 32 33.39 -24.77 -11.75
C GLY A 32 32.41 -24.25 -10.71
N CYS A 33 31.17 -24.06 -11.19
CA CYS A 33 29.89 -24.23 -10.49
C CYS A 33 29.56 -23.30 -9.31
N GLY A 34 28.42 -22.60 -9.28
CA GLY A 34 27.23 -22.71 -10.12
C GLY A 34 26.41 -21.44 -10.06
N ASP A 35 25.77 -21.18 -11.20
CA ASP A 35 24.74 -20.19 -11.39
C ASP A 35 23.57 -20.48 -10.45
N LEU A 36 23.38 -19.65 -9.43
CA LEU A 36 22.06 -19.47 -8.85
C LEU A 36 21.37 -18.38 -9.66
N ILE A 37 20.67 -18.87 -10.67
CA ILE A 37 19.58 -18.19 -11.37
C ILE A 37 18.72 -17.53 -10.29
N ALA A 38 18.71 -16.19 -10.29
CA ALA A 38 17.70 -15.40 -9.59
C ALA A 38 16.37 -15.66 -10.30
N LEU A 39 15.75 -16.79 -9.96
CA LEU A 39 14.39 -17.11 -10.33
C LEU A 39 13.52 -16.16 -9.50
N ARG A 40 13.24 -15.00 -10.10
CA ARG A 40 12.19 -14.09 -9.68
C ARG A 40 10.88 -14.85 -9.85
N ILE A 41 10.53 -15.67 -8.85
CA ILE A 41 9.25 -16.36 -8.80
C ILE A 41 8.22 -15.25 -8.62
N PHE A 42 7.59 -14.89 -9.73
CA PHE A 42 6.29 -14.24 -9.76
C PHE A 42 5.32 -15.18 -9.01
N PHE A 43 5.16 -14.98 -7.70
CA PHE A 43 3.96 -15.44 -7.04
C PHE A 43 2.85 -14.48 -7.45
N GLY A 44 2.14 -14.87 -8.50
CA GLY A 44 0.87 -14.26 -8.86
C GLY A 44 -0.01 -14.24 -7.61
N SER A 45 -0.49 -13.05 -7.27
CA SER A 45 -1.44 -12.85 -6.18
C SER A 45 -2.61 -13.82 -6.36
N PRO A 46 -2.90 -14.70 -5.38
CA PRO A 46 -4.13 -15.44 -5.42
C PRO A 46 -5.27 -14.46 -5.19
N VAL A 47 -6.10 -14.31 -6.23
CA VAL A 47 -7.47 -13.79 -6.16
C VAL A 47 -8.16 -14.45 -4.96
N ILE A 48 -8.68 -13.61 -4.08
CA ILE A 48 -9.42 -14.00 -2.86
C ILE A 48 -10.77 -14.59 -3.31
N PRO A 49 -11.08 -15.88 -3.05
CA PRO A 49 -12.46 -16.32 -3.00
C PRO A 49 -13.02 -15.96 -1.63
N GLY A 50 -14.09 -15.18 -1.60
CA GLY A 50 -14.89 -14.95 -0.40
C GLY A 50 -15.35 -16.28 0.20
N GLY A 51 -15.17 -16.43 1.51
CA GLY A 51 -15.63 -17.56 2.31
C GLY A 51 -16.22 -17.06 3.63
N PRO A 52 -17.15 -17.82 4.24
CA PRO A 52 -18.42 -17.26 4.69
C PRO A 52 -18.40 -16.86 6.18
N PHE A 53 -18.95 -15.67 6.46
CA PHE A 53 -19.47 -15.34 7.79
C PHE A 53 -20.98 -15.64 7.79
N ALA A 54 -21.33 -16.89 8.11
CA ALA A 54 -22.71 -17.30 8.32
C ALA A 54 -23.05 -17.19 9.82
N ALA A 55 -23.92 -16.24 10.15
CA ALA A 55 -24.51 -16.11 11.46
C ALA A 55 -25.57 -17.20 11.68
N LEU A 56 -25.39 -17.97 12.74
CA LEU A 56 -26.42 -18.82 13.34
C LEU A 56 -27.36 -17.92 14.16
N ALA A 57 -28.63 -17.82 13.75
CA ALA A 57 -29.69 -17.28 14.61
C ALA A 57 -30.95 -18.14 14.43
N GLY A 58 -31.48 -18.58 15.56
CA GLY A 58 -32.46 -19.65 15.66
C GLY A 58 -33.86 -19.27 15.23
N GLU A 59 -34.54 -20.30 14.72
CA GLU A 59 -35.97 -20.45 14.52
C GLU A 59 -36.78 -20.02 15.75
N ARG A 60 -37.73 -19.09 15.57
CA ARG A 60 -38.97 -19.03 16.35
C ARG A 60 -40.16 -18.69 15.47
N ARG A 61 -41.11 -19.64 15.44
CA ARG A 61 -42.43 -19.51 14.85
C ARG A 61 -43.31 -18.59 15.70
N GLY A 62 -44.14 -17.81 15.00
CA GLY A 62 -45.55 -17.67 15.37
C GLY A 62 -46.00 -16.28 15.84
N ILE A 63 -46.89 -15.70 15.01
CA ILE A 63 -48.19 -15.07 15.35
C ILE A 63 -48.33 -13.68 14.69
N VAL A 64 -49.29 -13.62 13.76
CA VAL A 64 -49.89 -12.39 13.21
C VAL A 64 -51.15 -12.10 14.01
N PRO A 65 -51.46 -10.83 14.30
CA PRO A 65 -52.75 -10.31 13.82
C PRO A 65 -52.66 -8.92 13.17
N ARG A 66 -53.57 -8.73 12.22
CA ARG A 66 -53.88 -7.48 11.50
C ARG A 66 -54.38 -6.39 12.46
N SER A 67 -53.98 -5.15 12.22
CA SER A 67 -54.91 -4.02 12.29
C SER A 67 -54.52 -2.93 11.28
N THR A 68 -55.54 -2.46 10.57
CA THR A 68 -55.51 -1.45 9.52
C THR A 68 -55.65 -0.06 10.14
N GLY A 69 -54.68 0.82 9.87
CA GLY A 69 -54.77 2.26 10.10
C GLY A 69 -54.04 2.99 8.97
N PRO A 70 -54.48 4.19 8.56
CA PRO A 70 -53.87 4.91 7.45
C PRO A 70 -52.44 5.32 7.81
N VAL A 71 -51.48 4.82 7.03
CA VAL A 71 -50.07 5.20 7.10
C VAL A 71 -49.96 6.64 6.59
N PRO A 72 -49.42 7.60 7.37
CA PRO A 72 -49.06 8.90 6.83
C PRO A 72 -47.95 8.67 5.80
N VAL A 73 -48.17 9.15 4.58
CA VAL A 73 -47.18 9.11 3.49
C VAL A 73 -45.99 9.95 3.96
N ALA A 74 -44.91 9.29 4.37
CA ALA A 74 -43.67 9.96 4.69
C ALA A 74 -43.15 10.63 3.43
N GLU A 75 -42.89 11.93 3.56
CA GLU A 75 -42.24 12.77 2.58
C GLU A 75 -40.94 12.09 2.12
N GLY A 76 -40.72 12.10 0.80
CA GLY A 76 -39.75 11.24 0.13
C GLY A 76 -38.39 11.19 0.81
N GLU A 77 -37.99 9.98 1.22
CA GLU A 77 -36.58 9.64 1.34
C GLU A 77 -35.94 9.88 -0.02
N PHE A 78 -35.31 11.04 -0.19
CA PHE A 78 -34.30 11.19 -1.22
C PHE A 78 -33.25 10.13 -0.90
N LEU A 79 -33.25 9.03 -1.65
CA LEU A 79 -32.16 8.07 -1.65
C LEU A 79 -30.89 8.88 -1.94
N THR A 80 -30.12 9.17 -0.90
CA THR A 80 -28.89 9.94 -1.04
C THR A 80 -27.92 9.05 -1.79
N VAL A 81 -27.71 9.37 -3.07
CA VAL A 81 -26.80 8.59 -3.89
C VAL A 81 -25.40 8.64 -3.28
N THR A 82 -24.92 7.50 -2.81
CA THR A 82 -23.66 7.41 -2.07
C THR A 82 -22.56 7.04 -3.04
N THR A 83 -21.68 7.99 -3.33
CA THR A 83 -20.48 7.75 -4.15
C THR A 83 -19.31 7.45 -3.23
N GLU A 84 -18.61 6.34 -3.44
CA GLU A 84 -17.39 6.02 -2.69
C GLU A 84 -16.21 5.87 -3.65
N VAL A 85 -15.02 6.29 -3.19
CA VAL A 85 -13.78 6.21 -3.95
C VAL A 85 -12.80 5.32 -3.20
N HIS A 86 -12.32 4.31 -3.92
CA HIS A 86 -11.55 3.20 -3.39
C HIS A 86 -10.13 3.25 -3.97
N LEU A 87 -9.16 3.68 -3.17
CA LEU A 87 -7.77 4.00 -3.55
C LEU A 87 -6.73 3.05 -2.91
N LEU A 88 -7.13 2.23 -1.93
CA LEU A 88 -6.26 1.23 -1.29
C LEU A 88 -6.14 -0.05 -2.14
N GLY A 89 -5.66 0.13 -3.37
CA GLY A 89 -5.62 -0.85 -4.44
C GLY A 89 -5.72 -0.14 -5.78
N PRO A 90 -6.02 -0.87 -6.87
CA PRO A 90 -6.48 -0.24 -8.11
C PRO A 90 -7.71 0.63 -7.86
N LEU A 91 -7.77 1.81 -8.49
CA LEU A 91 -8.87 2.76 -8.33
C LEU A 91 -10.21 2.09 -8.66
N ARG A 92 -11.13 2.10 -7.70
CA ARG A 92 -12.51 1.67 -7.88
C ARG A 92 -13.46 2.78 -7.42
N ILE A 93 -14.62 2.84 -8.05
CA ILE A 93 -15.66 3.80 -7.69
C ILE A 93 -16.94 3.01 -7.55
N THR A 94 -17.64 3.19 -6.44
CA THR A 94 -18.97 2.62 -6.23
C THR A 94 -19.97 3.76 -6.15
N VAL A 95 -21.12 3.59 -6.78
CA VAL A 95 -22.25 4.51 -6.70
C VAL A 95 -23.45 3.68 -6.28
N ASP A 96 -24.01 3.97 -5.11
CA ASP A 96 -25.05 3.17 -4.47
C ASP A 96 -24.67 1.69 -4.35
N GLY A 97 -23.41 1.44 -4.00
CA GLY A 97 -22.83 0.10 -3.87
C GLY A 97 -22.55 -0.62 -5.19
N VAL A 98 -22.89 -0.04 -6.35
CA VAL A 98 -22.62 -0.62 -7.67
C VAL A 98 -21.32 -0.07 -8.23
N GLU A 99 -20.42 -0.95 -8.68
CA GLU A 99 -19.17 -0.52 -9.31
C GLU A 99 -19.43 0.27 -10.61
N ALA A 100 -18.78 1.43 -10.71
CA ALA A 100 -18.86 2.32 -11.84
C ALA A 100 -17.49 2.45 -12.52
N ASP A 101 -17.40 2.04 -13.78
CA ASP A 101 -16.15 2.15 -14.53
C ASP A 101 -15.89 3.60 -14.98
N LEU A 102 -14.72 4.11 -14.60
CA LEU A 102 -14.16 5.37 -15.08
C LEU A 102 -12.97 5.08 -15.99
N THR A 103 -13.23 5.11 -17.29
CA THR A 103 -12.22 4.86 -18.31
C THR A 103 -11.35 6.10 -18.55
N GLY A 104 -10.05 5.89 -18.69
CA GLY A 104 -9.09 6.91 -19.11
C GLY A 104 -8.18 7.42 -17.98
N GLN A 105 -6.88 7.26 -18.19
CA GLN A 105 -5.87 7.47 -17.14
C GLN A 105 -5.86 8.87 -16.54
N LYS A 106 -6.08 9.90 -17.36
CA LYS A 106 -6.14 11.29 -16.87
C LYS A 106 -7.39 11.57 -16.04
N LEU A 107 -8.54 10.94 -16.34
CA LEU A 107 -9.75 11.10 -15.54
C LEU A 107 -9.61 10.39 -14.19
N ARG A 108 -9.07 9.17 -14.20
CA ARG A 108 -8.75 8.38 -13.00
C ARG A 108 -7.77 9.12 -12.09
N GLY A 109 -6.70 9.69 -12.68
CA GLY A 109 -5.73 10.52 -11.97
C GLY A 109 -6.36 11.76 -11.34
N ILE A 110 -7.20 12.51 -12.08
CA ILE A 110 -7.89 13.68 -11.53
C ILE A 110 -8.74 13.28 -10.33
N LEU A 111 -9.56 12.24 -10.49
CA LEU A 111 -10.45 11.79 -9.41
C LEU A 111 -9.66 11.37 -8.18
N ALA A 112 -8.58 10.61 -8.34
CA ALA A 112 -7.75 10.17 -7.24
C ALA A 112 -7.12 11.35 -6.48
N VAL A 113 -6.55 12.34 -7.19
CA VAL A 113 -5.94 13.53 -6.56
C VAL A 113 -6.98 14.32 -5.79
N LEU A 114 -8.17 14.53 -6.37
CA LEU A 114 -9.24 15.25 -5.70
C LEU A 114 -9.84 14.47 -4.53
N ALA A 115 -9.93 13.13 -4.63
CA ALA A 115 -10.43 12.27 -3.56
C ALA A 115 -9.46 12.19 -2.38
N LEU A 116 -8.15 12.17 -2.63
CA LEU A 116 -7.11 12.27 -1.59
C LEU A 116 -7.11 13.63 -0.86
N ARG A 117 -7.82 14.61 -1.41
CA ARG A 117 -8.06 15.94 -0.83
C ARG A 117 -9.57 16.23 -0.80
N ALA A 118 -10.37 15.22 -0.46
CA ALA A 118 -11.83 15.34 -0.43
C ALA A 118 -12.26 16.56 0.41
N GLY A 119 -13.19 17.37 -0.13
CA GLY A 119 -13.66 18.60 0.50
C GLY A 119 -12.68 19.79 0.42
N GLN A 120 -11.47 19.63 -0.13
CA GLN A 120 -10.46 20.70 -0.24
C GLN A 120 -10.26 21.15 -1.70
N PRO A 121 -10.05 22.46 -1.95
CA PRO A 121 -9.77 22.96 -3.29
C PRO A 121 -8.33 22.61 -3.73
N VAL A 122 -8.19 22.04 -4.93
CA VAL A 122 -6.90 21.73 -5.57
C VAL A 122 -6.67 22.65 -6.76
N ARG A 123 -5.51 23.32 -6.81
CA ARG A 123 -5.19 24.30 -7.86
C ARG A 123 -5.01 23.62 -9.22
N ARG A 124 -5.34 24.35 -10.29
CA ARG A 124 -5.11 23.89 -11.67
C ARG A 124 -3.67 23.50 -11.96
N ASP A 125 -2.72 24.32 -11.49
CA ASP A 125 -1.28 24.08 -11.74
C ASP A 125 -0.81 22.77 -11.11
N GLU A 126 -1.29 22.46 -9.90
CA GLU A 126 -1.01 21.19 -9.21
C GLU A 126 -1.59 20.01 -9.98
N LEU A 127 -2.83 20.12 -10.49
CA LEU A 127 -3.40 19.07 -11.33
C LEU A 127 -2.64 18.91 -12.65
N ILE A 128 -2.18 19.99 -13.28
CA ILE A 128 -1.38 19.92 -14.52
C ILE A 128 -0.07 19.16 -14.27
N GLU A 129 0.62 19.48 -13.19
CA GLU A 129 1.86 18.81 -12.78
C GLU A 129 1.63 17.35 -12.43
N GLU A 130 0.62 17.09 -11.60
CA GLU A 130 0.31 15.76 -11.10
C GLU A 130 -0.17 14.82 -12.20
N LEU A 131 -0.92 15.34 -13.16
CA LEU A 131 -1.34 14.61 -14.35
C LEU A 131 -0.26 14.57 -15.43
N ARG A 132 0.93 15.17 -15.20
CA ARG A 132 2.01 15.29 -16.18
C ARG A 132 1.52 15.78 -17.54
N LEU A 133 0.61 16.75 -17.55
CA LEU A 133 0.15 17.39 -18.78
C LEU A 133 1.28 18.29 -19.32
N SER A 134 1.46 18.33 -20.64
CA SER A 134 2.47 19.17 -21.28
C SER A 134 2.30 20.63 -20.86
N ARG A 135 3.34 21.30 -20.35
CA ARG A 135 3.28 22.68 -19.80
C ARG A 135 3.14 23.79 -20.86
N THR A 136 2.60 23.47 -22.04
CA THR A 136 2.29 24.45 -23.09
C THR A 136 1.01 25.24 -22.73
N SER A 137 0.70 26.29 -23.51
CA SER A 137 -0.57 27.04 -23.40
C SER A 137 -1.82 26.17 -23.44
N ASP A 138 -1.71 24.96 -24.00
CA ASP A 138 -2.83 24.03 -24.17
C ASP A 138 -3.13 23.18 -22.93
N SER A 139 -2.24 23.19 -21.92
CA SER A 139 -2.41 22.44 -20.65
C SER A 139 -3.72 22.77 -19.94
N SER A 140 -4.02 24.06 -19.79
CA SER A 140 -5.22 24.54 -19.11
C SER A 140 -6.48 24.10 -19.87
N ASN A 141 -6.49 24.24 -21.20
CA ASN A 141 -7.60 23.81 -22.06
C ASN A 141 -7.80 22.29 -21.99
N SER A 142 -6.71 21.53 -22.00
CA SER A 142 -6.72 20.08 -21.82
C SER A 142 -7.28 19.69 -20.46
N LEU A 143 -6.83 20.32 -19.37
CA LEU A 143 -7.37 20.07 -18.02
C LEU A 143 -8.88 20.39 -17.96
N HIS A 144 -9.31 21.53 -18.50
CA HIS A 144 -10.72 21.89 -18.59
C HIS A 144 -11.55 20.84 -19.33
N ALA A 145 -11.05 20.31 -20.45
CA ALA A 145 -11.72 19.25 -21.21
C ALA A 145 -11.85 17.95 -20.39
N HIS A 146 -10.79 17.55 -19.66
CA HIS A 146 -10.83 16.38 -18.78
C HIS A 146 -11.81 16.58 -17.61
N ILE A 147 -11.80 17.74 -16.97
CA ILE A 147 -12.75 18.07 -15.89
C ILE A 147 -14.19 18.06 -16.40
N ALA A 148 -14.46 18.62 -17.59
CA ALA A 148 -15.80 18.59 -18.18
C ALA A 148 -16.27 17.15 -18.45
N ARG A 149 -15.38 16.26 -18.91
CA ARG A 149 -15.67 14.83 -19.09
C ARG A 149 -15.92 14.14 -17.75
N LEU A 150 -15.10 14.39 -16.73
CA LEU A 150 -15.30 13.83 -15.39
C LEU A 150 -16.62 14.29 -14.77
N ARG A 151 -16.96 15.58 -14.87
CA ARG A 151 -18.26 16.10 -14.43
C ARG A 151 -19.43 15.42 -15.11
N ARG A 152 -19.35 15.22 -16.43
CA ARG A 152 -20.40 14.53 -17.18
C ARG A 152 -20.55 13.09 -16.72
N TRP A 153 -19.43 12.41 -16.49
CA TRP A 153 -19.42 11.03 -15.98
C TRP A 153 -20.04 10.93 -14.58
N LEU A 154 -19.67 11.84 -13.66
CA LEU A 154 -20.21 11.91 -12.30
C LEU A 154 -21.71 12.22 -12.30
N ARG A 155 -22.15 13.23 -13.05
CA ARG A 155 -23.58 13.61 -13.16
C ARG A 155 -24.47 12.53 -13.75
N ALA A 156 -23.92 11.65 -14.58
CA ALA A 156 -24.69 10.55 -15.18
C ALA A 156 -24.95 9.40 -14.18
N ARG A 157 -24.31 9.42 -13.02
CA ARG A 157 -24.32 8.31 -12.05
C ARG A 157 -24.71 8.76 -10.65
N SER A 158 -24.22 9.90 -10.22
CA SER A 158 -24.60 10.52 -8.95
C SER A 158 -25.78 11.46 -9.15
N ALA A 159 -26.71 11.45 -8.18
CA ALA A 159 -27.79 12.42 -8.10
C ALA A 159 -27.32 13.81 -7.66
N ASP A 160 -26.06 13.99 -7.23
CA ASP A 160 -25.50 15.28 -6.85
C ASP A 160 -24.77 15.97 -8.02
N PRO A 161 -25.37 16.98 -8.67
CA PRO A 161 -24.74 17.73 -9.74
C PRO A 161 -23.56 18.62 -9.26
N GLY A 162 -23.41 18.79 -7.94
CA GLY A 162 -22.43 19.62 -7.25
C GLY A 162 -21.17 18.89 -6.78
N ILE A 163 -21.10 17.57 -6.87
CA ILE A 163 -19.96 16.76 -6.36
C ILE A 163 -18.58 17.22 -6.88
N LEU A 164 -18.48 17.85 -8.06
CA LEU A 164 -17.23 18.41 -8.58
C LEU A 164 -17.38 19.90 -8.95
N THR A 165 -16.99 20.79 -8.05
CA THR A 165 -17.13 22.24 -8.19
C THR A 165 -15.86 22.92 -8.70
N SER A 166 -16.02 24.11 -9.28
CA SER A 166 -14.92 25.02 -9.61
C SER A 166 -14.93 26.15 -8.58
N VAL A 167 -13.80 26.34 -7.90
CA VAL A 167 -13.63 27.38 -6.88
C VAL A 167 -12.50 28.28 -7.35
N GLY A 168 -12.82 29.38 -8.04
CA GLY A 168 -11.83 30.24 -8.67
C GLY A 168 -10.92 29.49 -9.67
N SER A 169 -9.61 29.47 -9.39
CA SER A 169 -8.59 28.74 -10.16
C SER A 169 -8.36 27.30 -9.69
N SER A 170 -9.28 26.74 -8.89
CA SER A 170 -9.19 25.40 -8.30
C SER A 170 -10.41 24.54 -8.62
N TYR A 171 -10.27 23.24 -8.35
CA TYR A 171 -11.36 22.26 -8.38
C TYR A 171 -11.48 21.59 -7.02
N ARG A 172 -12.71 21.27 -6.61
CA ARG A 172 -13.00 20.58 -5.36
C ARG A 172 -13.94 19.42 -5.63
N LEU A 173 -13.58 18.24 -5.13
CA LEU A 173 -14.50 17.10 -5.04
C LEU A 173 -15.20 17.19 -3.68
N ASP A 174 -16.49 17.45 -3.70
CA ASP A 174 -17.35 17.57 -2.52
C ASP A 174 -17.86 16.18 -2.15
N LEU A 175 -17.03 15.44 -1.44
CA LEU A 175 -17.31 14.07 -1.01
C LEU A 175 -17.02 13.97 0.48
N ASP A 176 -17.84 13.22 1.21
CA ASP A 176 -17.55 12.90 2.61
C ASP A 176 -16.17 12.23 2.69
N ARG A 177 -15.36 12.66 3.65
CA ARG A 177 -14.01 12.15 3.83
C ARG A 177 -14.01 10.64 4.04
N HIS A 178 -14.99 10.08 4.76
CA HIS A 178 -15.13 8.64 5.01
C HIS A 178 -15.65 7.84 3.81
N ALA A 179 -16.18 8.51 2.78
CA ALA A 179 -16.50 7.85 1.50
C ALA A 179 -15.24 7.59 0.65
N VAL A 180 -14.05 7.98 1.13
CA VAL A 180 -12.75 7.62 0.56
C VAL A 180 -12.06 6.63 1.47
N ASP A 181 -11.81 5.41 1.00
CA ASP A 181 -11.24 4.32 1.82
C ASP A 181 -9.86 4.67 2.41
N ALA A 182 -9.05 5.47 1.71
CA ALA A 182 -7.74 5.93 2.16
C ALA A 182 -7.85 6.82 3.42
N HIS A 183 -8.85 7.68 3.48
CA HIS A 183 -9.10 8.55 4.62
C HIS A 183 -9.73 7.77 5.79
N LEU A 184 -10.70 6.90 5.49
CA LEU A 184 -11.29 6.00 6.49
C LEU A 184 -10.23 5.09 7.13
N PHE A 185 -9.26 4.61 6.34
CA PHE A 185 -8.13 3.86 6.84
C PHE A 185 -7.25 4.68 7.79
N GLU A 186 -6.90 5.91 7.41
CA GLU A 186 -6.11 6.80 8.27
C GLU A 186 -6.80 7.06 9.61
N ASP A 187 -8.07 7.45 9.59
CA ASP A 187 -8.80 7.80 10.81
C ASP A 187 -8.94 6.60 11.74
N ARG A 188 -9.18 5.41 11.17
CA ARG A 188 -9.25 4.17 11.96
C ARG A 188 -7.91 3.80 12.57
N VAL A 189 -6.80 4.00 11.85
CA VAL A 189 -5.48 3.71 12.38
C VAL A 189 -5.10 4.73 13.45
N GLU A 190 -5.26 6.02 13.20
CA GLU A 190 -4.99 7.08 14.18
C GLU A 190 -5.78 6.85 15.47
N HIS A 191 -7.10 6.66 15.36
CA HIS A 191 -7.94 6.39 16.53
C HIS A 191 -7.54 5.10 17.26
N ALA A 192 -7.18 4.04 16.52
CA ALA A 192 -6.73 2.80 17.15
C ALA A 192 -5.40 2.95 17.90
N LEU A 193 -4.50 3.80 17.41
CA LEU A 193 -3.24 4.13 18.09
C LEU A 193 -3.49 4.97 19.35
N GLU A 194 -4.44 5.90 19.32
CA GLU A 194 -4.80 6.72 20.47
C GLU A 194 -5.36 5.89 21.62
N ILE A 195 -6.15 4.86 21.32
CA ILE A 195 -6.84 4.04 22.34
C ILE A 195 -6.13 2.71 22.61
N SER A 196 -4.94 2.45 22.06
CA SER A 196 -4.31 1.12 22.12
C SER A 196 -4.03 0.65 23.54
N ASP A 197 -3.63 1.60 24.39
CA ASP A 197 -3.22 1.31 25.76
C ASP A 197 -4.44 1.15 26.70
N ASP A 198 -5.49 1.94 26.46
CA ASP A 198 -6.70 1.97 27.28
C ASP A 198 -7.74 0.91 26.85
N GLU A 199 -7.94 0.72 25.54
CA GLU A 199 -8.95 -0.17 24.95
C GLU A 199 -8.33 -1.14 23.91
N PRO A 200 -7.37 -2.01 24.29
CA PRO A 200 -6.60 -2.84 23.34
C PRO A 200 -7.47 -3.75 22.45
N ARG A 201 -8.61 -4.24 22.99
CA ARG A 201 -9.57 -5.04 22.20
C ARG A 201 -10.24 -4.22 21.11
N ARG A 202 -10.62 -2.98 21.41
CA ARG A 202 -11.26 -2.07 20.46
C ARG A 202 -10.25 -1.60 19.41
N ALA A 203 -9.04 -1.23 19.83
CA ALA A 203 -7.94 -0.90 18.93
C ALA A 203 -7.66 -2.04 17.94
N SER A 204 -7.54 -3.29 18.42
CA SER A 204 -7.29 -4.43 17.54
C SER A 204 -8.44 -4.68 16.53
N THR A 205 -9.69 -4.37 16.89
CA THR A 205 -10.85 -4.46 16.00
C THR A 205 -10.78 -3.39 14.92
N LEU A 206 -10.54 -2.13 15.30
CA LEU A 206 -10.39 -1.01 14.37
C LEU A 206 -9.25 -1.25 13.36
N LEU A 207 -8.09 -1.70 13.83
CA LEU A 207 -6.95 -2.02 12.95
C LEU A 207 -7.26 -3.18 12.00
N THR A 208 -7.99 -4.19 12.47
CA THR A 208 -8.42 -5.31 11.61
C THR A 208 -9.35 -4.82 10.49
N GLU A 209 -10.34 -3.99 10.83
CA GLU A 209 -11.27 -3.39 9.86
C GLU A 209 -10.57 -2.45 8.89
N ALA A 210 -9.63 -1.64 9.38
CA ALA A 210 -8.83 -0.73 8.57
C ALA A 210 -7.98 -1.50 7.55
N LEU A 211 -7.26 -2.53 7.99
CA LEU A 211 -6.43 -3.36 7.11
C LEU A 211 -7.25 -4.14 6.08
N ALA A 212 -8.52 -4.46 6.38
CA ALA A 212 -9.42 -5.12 5.43
C ALA A 212 -9.85 -4.23 4.26
N LEU A 213 -9.68 -2.91 4.34
CA LEU A 213 -9.95 -1.98 3.23
C LEU A 213 -8.96 -2.16 2.07
N TRP A 214 -7.79 -2.73 2.33
CA TRP A 214 -6.72 -2.90 1.35
C TRP A 214 -7.01 -4.06 0.38
N ARG A 215 -7.02 -3.74 -0.92
CA ARG A 215 -7.23 -4.69 -2.04
C ARG A 215 -5.97 -4.91 -2.88
N GLY A 216 -4.88 -4.22 -2.57
CA GLY A 216 -3.61 -4.26 -3.29
C GLY A 216 -2.71 -3.11 -2.88
N ASP A 217 -1.70 -2.80 -3.69
CA ASP A 217 -0.90 -1.59 -3.50
C ASP A 217 -1.77 -0.34 -3.68
N ALA A 218 -1.63 0.62 -2.77
CA ALA A 218 -2.36 1.87 -2.87
C ALA A 218 -2.03 2.59 -4.18
N LEU A 219 -3.07 3.06 -4.89
CA LEU A 219 -2.95 3.85 -6.11
C LEU A 219 -2.23 3.09 -7.26
N ALA A 220 -2.24 1.75 -7.24
CA ALA A 220 -1.40 0.88 -8.08
C ALA A 220 -1.55 1.07 -9.60
N ASP A 221 -2.74 1.46 -10.06
CA ASP A 221 -3.05 1.60 -11.48
C ASP A 221 -3.01 3.07 -11.95
N LEU A 222 -2.51 3.98 -11.11
CA LEU A 222 -2.46 5.40 -11.40
C LEU A 222 -1.05 5.83 -11.81
N ASP A 223 -0.96 6.46 -12.97
CA ASP A 223 0.24 7.12 -13.46
C ASP A 223 0.25 8.57 -12.98
N GLY A 224 0.44 8.72 -11.66
CA GLY A 224 0.45 10.00 -10.96
C GLY A 224 1.83 10.65 -10.91
N GLY A 225 1.85 11.93 -10.58
CA GLY A 225 3.03 12.75 -10.33
C GLY A 225 3.54 12.61 -8.89
N PRO A 226 4.29 13.61 -8.40
CA PRO A 226 4.90 13.57 -7.06
C PRO A 226 3.88 13.36 -5.94
N PHE A 227 2.71 14.03 -6.00
CA PHE A 227 1.74 13.99 -4.90
C PHE A 227 1.13 12.58 -4.72
N VAL A 228 0.69 11.92 -5.81
CA VAL A 228 0.16 10.55 -5.74
C VAL A 228 1.25 9.57 -5.29
N THR A 229 2.50 9.75 -5.76
CA THR A 229 3.63 8.90 -5.38
C THR A 229 3.93 9.00 -3.88
N ASP A 230 4.03 10.23 -3.37
CA ASP A 230 4.29 10.50 -1.96
C ASP A 230 3.16 9.98 -1.08
N ARG A 231 1.91 10.15 -1.54
CA ARG A 231 0.73 9.69 -0.82
C ARG A 231 0.65 8.17 -0.75
N ALA A 232 0.95 7.47 -1.86
CA ALA A 232 1.06 6.01 -1.86
C ALA A 232 2.13 5.52 -0.87
N ALA A 233 3.28 6.21 -0.81
CA ALA A 233 4.34 5.90 0.15
C ALA A 233 3.93 6.13 1.60
N GLN A 234 3.21 7.23 1.89
CA GLN A 234 2.68 7.51 3.23
C GLN A 234 1.67 6.44 3.67
N LEU A 235 0.72 6.08 2.80
CA LEU A 235 -0.26 5.03 3.08
C LEU A 235 0.41 3.67 3.33
N ARG A 236 1.44 3.33 2.55
CA ARG A 236 2.22 2.10 2.76
C ARG A 236 2.92 2.07 4.12
N ARG A 237 3.55 3.18 4.52
CA ARG A 237 4.17 3.30 5.86
C ARG A 237 3.13 3.14 6.97
N LEU A 238 1.99 3.79 6.85
CA LEU A 238 0.90 3.67 7.83
C LEU A 238 0.35 2.24 7.91
N ARG A 239 0.25 1.53 6.78
CA ARG A 239 -0.11 0.11 6.73
C ARG A 239 0.88 -0.76 7.48
N ALA A 240 2.19 -0.50 7.35
CA ALA A 240 3.21 -1.23 8.09
C ALA A 240 3.03 -1.01 9.60
N THR A 241 2.90 0.24 10.05
CA THR A 241 2.62 0.57 11.46
C THR A 241 1.36 -0.11 11.99
N ALA A 242 0.26 -0.08 11.23
CA ALA A 242 -0.99 -0.72 11.62
C ALA A 242 -0.84 -2.25 11.81
N ARG A 243 -0.04 -2.90 10.95
CA ARG A 243 0.26 -4.34 11.06
C ARG A 243 1.09 -4.65 12.30
N GLU A 244 2.13 -3.86 12.55
CA GLU A 244 3.00 -4.03 13.73
C GLU A 244 2.20 -3.92 15.03
N VAL A 245 1.43 -2.84 15.18
CA VAL A 245 0.62 -2.62 16.38
C VAL A 245 -0.44 -3.69 16.55
N LEU A 246 -1.15 -4.07 15.47
CA LEU A 246 -2.14 -5.14 15.54
C LEU A 246 -1.52 -6.47 16.00
N THR A 247 -0.32 -6.81 15.51
CA THR A 247 0.38 -8.02 15.96
C THR A 247 0.84 -7.92 17.41
N SER A 248 1.31 -6.75 17.88
CA SER A 248 1.66 -6.54 19.29
C SER A 248 0.45 -6.74 20.20
N LEU A 249 -0.68 -6.11 19.88
CA LEU A 249 -1.93 -6.25 20.62
C LEU A 249 -2.39 -7.72 20.69
N TRP A 250 -2.24 -8.48 19.60
CA TRP A 250 -2.55 -9.91 19.62
C TRP A 250 -1.57 -10.74 20.44
N VAL A 251 -0.28 -10.40 20.43
CA VAL A 251 0.72 -11.03 21.31
C VAL A 251 0.32 -10.79 22.77
N GLU A 252 0.06 -9.54 23.17
CA GLU A 252 -0.34 -9.17 24.53
C GLU A 252 -1.66 -9.84 24.96
N ALA A 253 -2.60 -9.99 24.03
CA ALA A 253 -3.87 -10.68 24.25
C ALA A 253 -3.77 -12.22 24.17
N HIS A 254 -2.57 -12.79 24.06
CA HIS A 254 -2.36 -14.25 23.95
C HIS A 254 -3.06 -14.90 22.74
N GLN A 255 -3.32 -14.15 21.68
CA GLN A 255 -3.91 -14.65 20.45
C GLN A 255 -2.84 -15.26 19.53
N ASP A 256 -1.96 -16.11 20.08
CA ASP A 256 -0.73 -16.60 19.42
C ASP A 256 -1.00 -17.25 18.06
N ARG A 257 -2.12 -17.99 17.93
CA ARG A 257 -2.53 -18.60 16.66
C ARG A 257 -2.79 -17.56 15.56
N ARG A 258 -3.41 -16.42 15.90
CA ARG A 258 -3.63 -15.33 14.95
C ARG A 258 -2.29 -14.69 14.58
N VAL A 259 -1.44 -14.39 15.57
CA VAL A 259 -0.12 -13.82 15.32
C VAL A 259 0.68 -14.70 14.35
N ILE A 260 0.75 -16.02 14.59
CA ILE A 260 1.51 -16.93 13.73
C ILE A 260 1.04 -16.91 12.27
N VAL A 261 -0.28 -16.87 12.04
CA VAL A 261 -0.86 -16.87 10.69
C VAL A 261 -0.68 -15.51 10.02
N TYR A 262 -1.04 -14.43 10.69
CA TYR A 262 -1.09 -13.11 10.09
C TYR A 262 0.29 -12.44 10.01
N ALA A 263 1.17 -12.63 10.99
CA ALA A 263 2.54 -12.08 10.92
C ALA A 263 3.30 -12.67 9.73
N ARG A 264 3.17 -13.97 9.45
CA ARG A 264 3.73 -14.60 8.23
C ARG A 264 3.21 -13.94 6.97
N ARG A 265 1.88 -13.78 6.86
CA ARG A 265 1.26 -13.13 5.71
C ARG A 265 1.71 -11.67 5.53
N PHE A 266 1.95 -10.95 6.63
CA PHE A 266 2.45 -9.59 6.56
C PHE A 266 3.94 -9.54 6.18
N LEU A 267 4.74 -10.51 6.62
CA LEU A 267 6.14 -10.66 6.22
C LEU A 267 6.30 -11.05 4.74
N ASP A 268 5.31 -11.71 4.13
CA ASP A 268 5.31 -11.94 2.67
C ASP A 268 5.31 -10.60 1.89
N ASP A 269 4.67 -9.56 2.43
CA ASP A 269 4.60 -8.22 1.84
C ASP A 269 5.77 -7.31 2.27
N ASP A 270 6.24 -7.45 3.52
CA ASP A 270 7.27 -6.61 4.13
C ASP A 270 8.25 -7.47 4.95
N PRO A 271 9.16 -8.20 4.28
CA PRO A 271 10.05 -9.16 4.94
C PRO A 271 11.15 -8.48 5.77
N LEU A 272 11.37 -7.18 5.57
CA LEU A 272 12.32 -6.35 6.33
C LEU A 272 11.65 -5.61 7.51
N ASN A 273 10.58 -6.20 8.06
CA ASN A 273 9.92 -5.71 9.26
C ASN A 273 10.32 -6.50 10.51
N GLU A 274 11.25 -5.98 11.31
CA GLU A 274 11.76 -6.66 12.50
C GLU A 274 10.67 -6.92 13.55
N ARG A 275 9.69 -6.02 13.69
CA ARG A 275 8.61 -6.13 14.70
C ARG A 275 7.64 -7.27 14.39
N LEU A 276 7.39 -7.53 13.11
CA LEU A 276 6.60 -8.69 12.69
C LEU A 276 7.35 -10.00 12.95
N TRP A 277 8.66 -10.05 12.69
CA TRP A 277 9.51 -11.20 13.05
C TRP A 277 9.52 -11.45 14.55
N GLU A 278 9.71 -10.40 15.35
CA GLU A 278 9.67 -10.44 16.82
C GLU A 278 8.36 -11.04 17.32
N SER A 279 7.22 -10.51 16.86
CA SER A 279 5.88 -11.00 17.23
C SER A 279 5.68 -12.47 16.86
N LEU A 280 6.12 -12.88 15.67
CA LEU A 280 6.06 -14.27 15.22
C LEU A 280 6.87 -15.21 16.11
N ILE A 281 8.10 -14.83 16.46
CA ILE A 281 9.00 -15.62 17.32
C ILE A 281 8.39 -15.78 18.72
N VAL A 282 7.89 -14.69 19.31
CA VAL A 282 7.23 -14.72 20.63
C VAL A 282 6.02 -15.66 20.63
N ALA A 283 5.12 -15.53 19.64
CA ALA A 283 3.93 -16.36 19.54
C ALA A 283 4.26 -17.85 19.34
N LEU A 284 5.29 -18.16 18.54
CA LEU A 284 5.76 -19.54 18.33
C LEU A 284 6.32 -20.16 19.61
N ARG A 285 7.08 -19.39 20.41
CA ARG A 285 7.60 -19.86 21.71
C ARG A 285 6.46 -20.15 22.69
N ARG A 286 5.50 -19.22 22.82
CA ARG A 286 4.33 -19.38 23.70
C ARG A 286 3.45 -20.56 23.32
N SER A 287 3.35 -20.84 22.02
CA SER A 287 2.65 -22.02 21.50
C SER A 287 3.43 -23.33 21.66
N ASN A 288 4.54 -23.36 22.43
CA ASN A 288 5.43 -24.50 22.62
C ASN A 288 6.00 -25.07 21.31
N ARG A 289 6.40 -24.18 20.38
CA ARG A 289 7.01 -24.52 19.09
C ARG A 289 8.44 -23.96 18.95
N PRO A 290 9.37 -24.27 19.89
CA PRO A 290 10.69 -23.63 19.96
C PRO A 290 11.53 -23.85 18.70
N ALA A 291 11.45 -25.03 18.07
CA ALA A 291 12.17 -25.31 16.82
C ALA A 291 11.70 -24.40 15.66
N GLN A 292 10.41 -24.05 15.61
CA GLN A 292 9.89 -23.15 14.58
C GLN A 292 10.27 -21.70 14.87
N ALA A 293 10.27 -21.29 16.14
CA ALA A 293 10.75 -19.96 16.54
C ALA A 293 12.23 -19.75 16.15
N TYR A 294 13.08 -20.74 16.41
CA TYR A 294 14.49 -20.70 16.02
C TYR A 294 14.67 -20.62 14.49
N ARG A 295 13.89 -21.37 13.72
CA ARG A 295 13.91 -21.31 12.25
C ARG A 295 13.51 -19.92 11.73
N ALA A 296 12.45 -19.33 12.28
CA ALA A 296 12.01 -17.98 11.90
C ALA A 296 13.09 -16.93 12.21
N PHE A 297 13.76 -17.03 13.37
CA PHE A 297 14.89 -16.16 13.69
C PHE A 297 16.05 -16.31 12.69
N ARG A 298 16.42 -17.55 12.35
CA ARG A 298 17.50 -17.82 11.37
C ARG A 298 17.17 -17.26 9.98
N GLU A 299 15.94 -17.47 9.53
CA GLU A 299 15.42 -16.97 8.25
C GLU A 299 15.53 -15.44 8.18
N ALA A 300 15.05 -14.74 9.22
CA ALA A 300 15.15 -13.29 9.31
C ALA A 300 16.61 -12.80 9.38
N ASP A 301 17.47 -13.46 10.16
CA ASP A 301 18.88 -13.08 10.33
C ASP A 301 19.71 -13.27 9.04
N GLU A 302 19.39 -14.30 8.26
CA GLU A 302 19.97 -14.53 6.94
C GLU A 302 19.51 -13.46 5.94
N LEU A 303 18.21 -13.14 5.92
CA LEU A 303 17.65 -12.10 5.07
C LEU A 303 18.29 -10.72 5.33
N TYR A 304 18.39 -10.30 6.60
CA TYR A 304 18.93 -8.98 6.94
C TYR A 304 20.40 -8.82 6.56
N ARG A 305 21.20 -9.89 6.76
CA ARG A 305 22.59 -9.87 6.31
C ARG A 305 22.70 -9.83 4.79
N ALA A 306 21.81 -10.53 4.07
CA ALA A 306 21.81 -10.55 2.62
C ALA A 306 21.38 -9.21 2.01
N GLU A 307 20.29 -8.62 2.50
CA GLU A 307 19.68 -7.41 1.91
C GLU A 307 20.31 -6.11 2.42
N LEU A 308 20.70 -6.05 3.70
CA LEU A 308 21.16 -4.82 4.35
C LEU A 308 22.61 -4.87 4.83
N GLY A 309 23.26 -6.05 4.81
CA GLY A 309 24.64 -6.21 5.29
C GLY A 309 24.81 -6.06 6.80
N ILE A 310 23.71 -6.00 7.55
CA ILE A 310 23.67 -5.83 9.01
C ILE A 310 22.95 -7.00 9.68
N PRO A 311 23.26 -7.34 10.94
CA PRO A 311 22.49 -8.33 11.68
C PRO A 311 21.13 -7.76 12.12
N LEU A 312 20.20 -8.65 12.49
CA LEU A 312 18.95 -8.26 13.16
C LEU A 312 19.20 -7.51 14.47
N ALA A 313 18.27 -6.61 14.81
CA ALA A 313 18.24 -5.95 16.11
C ALA A 313 18.22 -6.93 17.29
N SER A 314 18.75 -6.45 18.43
CA SER A 314 18.82 -7.24 19.66
C SER A 314 17.45 -7.63 20.20
N SER A 315 16.41 -6.82 20.00
CA SER A 315 15.03 -7.14 20.42
C SER A 315 14.52 -8.44 19.81
N VAL A 316 14.80 -8.70 18.53
CA VAL A 316 14.39 -9.94 17.84
C VAL A 316 15.15 -11.15 18.40
N ARG A 317 16.42 -10.96 18.82
CA ARG A 317 17.20 -12.00 19.50
C ARG A 317 16.67 -12.25 20.91
N GLU A 318 16.30 -11.20 21.63
CA GLU A 318 15.68 -11.29 22.96
C GLU A 318 14.32 -11.99 22.89
N ALA A 319 13.55 -11.82 21.81
CA ALA A 319 12.32 -12.59 21.61
C ALA A 319 12.55 -14.12 21.58
N LEU A 320 13.75 -14.60 21.24
CA LEU A 320 14.08 -16.03 21.21
C LEU A 320 14.39 -16.62 22.59
N SER A 321 14.95 -15.83 23.52
CA SER A 321 15.50 -16.32 24.80
C SER A 321 14.95 -15.61 26.04
N GLY A 322 14.33 -14.45 25.88
CA GLY A 322 13.80 -13.61 26.94
C GLY A 322 12.61 -14.23 27.67
N PRO A 323 12.25 -13.70 28.85
CA PRO A 323 11.09 -14.14 29.61
C PRO A 323 9.81 -13.91 28.78
N LEU A 324 8.90 -14.89 28.80
CA LEU A 324 7.59 -14.74 28.18
C LEU A 324 6.69 -14.01 29.16
N SER A 325 6.16 -12.84 28.77
CA SER A 325 5.23 -12.08 29.62
C SER A 325 3.98 -12.91 29.94
N PRO A 326 3.52 -12.92 31.20
CA PRO A 326 2.25 -13.54 31.58
C PRO A 326 1.07 -12.81 30.93
N PRO A 327 -0.10 -13.46 30.78
CA PRO A 327 -1.28 -12.83 30.23
C PRO A 327 -1.68 -11.59 30.99
N LEU A 328 -2.00 -10.52 30.24
CA LEU A 328 -2.81 -9.43 30.74
C LEU A 328 -4.05 -10.08 31.34
N ALA A 329 -4.17 -10.00 32.67
CA ALA A 329 -5.31 -10.53 33.39
C ALA A 329 -6.56 -9.93 32.74
N ALA A 330 -7.44 -10.79 32.22
CA ALA A 330 -8.70 -10.33 31.67
C ALA A 330 -9.44 -9.61 32.80
N GLY A 331 -9.49 -8.28 32.75
CA GLY A 331 -10.36 -7.49 33.59
C GLY A 331 -11.77 -8.03 33.45
N LEU A 332 -12.30 -8.56 34.55
CA LEU A 332 -13.68 -9.03 34.70
C LEU A 332 -14.65 -7.86 34.79
#